data_AF-A0A351E7C1-F1
#
_entry.id   AF-A0A351E7C1-F1
#
_cell.length_a   1.000
_cell.length_b   1.000
_cell.length_c   1.000
_cell.angle_alpha   90.00
_cell.angle_beta   90.00
_cell.angle_gamma   90.00
#
_symmetry.space_group_name_H-M   'P 1'
#
loop_
_entity.id
_entity.type
_entity.pdbx_description
1 polymer ?
#
loop_
_entity_poly.entity_id
_entity_poly.type
_entity_poly.pdbx_seq_one_letter_code
_entity_poly.pdbx_strand_id
1 'polypeptide(L)'
;MIWLKAFFFAFVAAVSFGVLFQCPKRMLWPGGLIGGVGWVVFTGLKGQDVSSFSANFAATVCVALLSELAARRFHQPVTVFNIPAVIPLVPGLGMYRGMYYILENAGSYGTEILLSAVMDACAIALGIMMVGGIFRALKKSHDLARYKTEDRLGTSGSPALYVLTAEEEEARNAASEREEMANRRHARETLQKAEEQKTKEEEA
;
A
#
# COMPACT_ATOMS: atom_id res chain seq x y z
N MET A 1 34.00 10.94 4.63
CA MET A 1 33.46 11.15 3.26
C MET A 1 32.58 10.00 2.75
N ILE A 2 32.76 8.76 3.20
CA ILE A 2 32.00 7.60 2.70
C ILE A 2 30.48 7.72 2.93
N TRP A 3 30.07 8.19 4.12
CA TRP A 3 28.66 8.38 4.51
C TRP A 3 27.88 9.34 3.61
N LEU A 4 28.51 10.46 3.25
CA LEU A 4 27.89 11.47 2.40
C LEU A 4 27.68 10.95 0.97
N LYS A 5 28.66 10.20 0.44
CA LYS A 5 28.55 9.56 -0.87
C LYS A 5 27.43 8.51 -0.85
N ALA A 6 27.42 7.65 0.17
CA ALA A 6 26.40 6.62 0.36
C ALA A 6 25.00 7.24 0.40
N PHE A 7 24.81 8.29 1.20
CA PHE A 7 23.56 9.04 1.26
C PHE A 7 23.15 9.60 -0.10
N PHE A 8 24.06 10.27 -0.80
CA PHE A 8 23.77 10.94 -2.07
C PHE A 8 23.34 9.94 -3.16
N PHE A 9 24.06 8.84 -3.33
CA PHE A 9 23.70 7.83 -4.33
C PHE A 9 22.37 7.13 -3.99
N ALA A 10 22.15 6.81 -2.72
CA ALA A 10 20.89 6.22 -2.28
C ALA A 10 19.70 7.19 -2.43
N PHE A 11 19.92 8.48 -2.14
CA PHE A 11 18.94 9.53 -2.37
C PHE A 11 18.55 9.61 -3.85
N VAL A 12 19.54 9.70 -4.75
CA VAL A 12 19.29 9.78 -6.20
C VAL A 12 18.61 8.51 -6.70
N ALA A 13 19.02 7.33 -6.22
CA ALA A 13 18.37 6.06 -6.56
C ALA A 13 16.90 6.06 -6.12
N ALA A 14 16.62 6.39 -4.85
CA ALA A 14 15.25 6.42 -4.32
C ALA A 14 14.37 7.45 -5.05
N VAL A 15 14.89 8.64 -5.36
CA VAL A 15 14.16 9.64 -6.19
C VAL A 15 13.86 9.08 -7.57
N SER A 16 14.85 8.44 -8.22
CA SER A 16 14.70 7.88 -9.56
C SER A 16 13.65 6.76 -9.59
N PHE A 17 13.65 5.87 -8.59
CA PHE A 17 12.61 4.86 -8.43
C PHE A 17 11.25 5.50 -8.11
N GLY A 18 11.21 6.58 -7.33
CA GLY A 18 9.98 7.34 -7.10
C GLY A 18 9.41 7.89 -8.41
N VAL A 19 10.24 8.39 -9.32
CA VAL A 19 9.82 8.82 -10.66
C VAL A 19 9.34 7.62 -11.49
N LEU A 20 10.06 6.49 -11.43
CA LEU A 20 9.71 5.26 -12.14
C LEU A 20 8.33 4.72 -11.72
N PHE A 21 8.00 4.76 -10.43
CA PHE A 21 6.69 4.37 -9.91
C PHE A 21 5.65 5.49 -9.95
N GLN A 22 5.90 6.56 -10.73
CA GLN A 22 4.97 7.67 -10.93
C GLN A 22 4.49 8.31 -9.61
N CYS A 23 5.37 8.39 -8.61
CA CYS A 23 5.05 9.04 -7.34
C CYS A 23 4.81 10.55 -7.55
N PRO A 24 3.90 11.18 -6.78
CA PRO A 24 3.64 12.62 -6.90
C PRO A 24 4.94 13.42 -6.76
N LYS A 25 5.20 14.36 -7.68
CA LYS A 25 6.47 15.11 -7.75
C LYS A 25 6.89 15.76 -6.43
N ARG A 26 5.90 16.24 -5.65
CA ARG A 26 6.11 16.86 -4.33
C ARG A 26 6.65 15.88 -3.28
N MET A 27 6.45 14.57 -3.46
CA MET A 27 6.81 13.51 -2.51
C MET A 27 8.16 12.86 -2.84
N LEU A 28 8.71 13.12 -4.03
CA LEU A 28 10.01 12.58 -4.44
C LEU A 28 11.14 13.01 -3.49
N TRP A 29 11.15 14.28 -3.07
CA TRP A 29 12.15 14.81 -2.14
C TRP A 29 12.10 14.11 -0.78
N PRO A 30 10.95 14.06 -0.06
CA PRO A 30 10.84 13.28 1.16
C PRO A 30 11.20 11.80 0.99
N GLY A 31 10.71 11.15 -0.08
CA GLY A 31 11.00 9.74 -0.35
C GLY A 31 12.50 9.48 -0.56
N GLY A 32 13.17 10.36 -1.29
CA GLY A 32 14.62 10.34 -1.48
C GLY A 32 15.39 10.46 -0.16
N LEU A 33 15.00 11.41 0.70
CA LEU A 33 15.65 11.60 2.00
C LEU A 33 15.52 10.34 2.87
N ILE A 34 14.34 9.73 2.87
CA ILE A 34 14.09 8.49 3.61
C ILE A 34 14.98 7.35 3.10
N GLY A 35 15.09 7.17 1.78
CA GLY A 35 15.97 6.17 1.17
C GLY A 35 17.46 6.42 1.48
N GLY A 36 17.89 7.69 1.43
CA GLY A 36 19.23 8.11 1.82
C GLY A 36 19.55 7.76 3.29
N VAL A 37 18.63 8.06 4.21
CA VAL A 37 18.79 7.73 5.64
C VAL A 37 18.84 6.22 5.83
N GLY A 38 17.95 5.46 5.20
CA GLY A 38 17.94 4.00 5.27
C GLY A 38 19.27 3.38 4.86
N TRP A 39 19.84 3.85 3.74
CA TRP A 39 21.13 3.36 3.26
C TRP A 39 22.31 3.75 4.16
N VAL A 40 22.28 4.95 4.76
CA VAL A 40 23.28 5.36 5.75
C VAL A 40 23.21 4.48 6.99
N VAL A 41 22.01 4.14 7.48
CA VAL A 41 21.85 3.21 8.61
C VAL A 41 22.40 1.83 8.27
N PHE A 42 22.07 1.31 7.08
CA PHE A 42 22.57 0.01 6.62
C PHE A 42 24.10 -0.02 6.54
N THR A 43 24.69 0.91 5.80
CA THR A 43 26.15 1.02 5.67
C THR A 43 26.82 1.31 7.02
N GLY A 44 26.10 2.00 7.92
CA GLY A 44 26.46 2.34 9.30
C GLY A 44 26.77 1.11 10.12
N LEU A 45 25.79 0.21 10.14
CA LEU A 45 25.84 -1.04 10.87
C LEU A 45 26.80 -2.03 10.21
N LYS A 46 26.83 -2.08 8.87
CA LYS A 46 27.80 -2.90 8.14
C LYS A 46 29.25 -2.51 8.41
N GLY A 47 29.54 -1.22 8.64
CA GLY A 47 30.86 -0.75 9.03
C GLY A 47 31.29 -1.12 10.46
N GLN A 48 30.37 -1.64 11.28
CA GLN A 48 30.63 -2.14 12.64
C GLN A 48 30.57 -3.68 12.70
N ASP A 49 30.74 -4.35 11.57
CA ASP A 49 30.68 -5.81 11.43
C ASP A 49 29.36 -6.46 11.89
N VAL A 50 28.27 -5.69 11.92
CA VAL A 50 26.93 -6.22 12.18
C VAL A 50 26.51 -7.14 11.01
N SER A 51 25.78 -8.21 11.35
CA SER A 51 25.25 -9.15 10.37
C SER A 51 24.40 -8.45 9.31
N SER A 52 24.41 -8.98 8.07
CA SER A 52 23.61 -8.41 6.96
C SER A 52 22.13 -8.33 7.34
N PHE A 53 21.62 -9.41 7.94
CA PHE A 53 20.24 -9.51 8.42
C PHE A 53 19.88 -8.38 9.39
N SER A 54 20.66 -8.19 10.46
CA SER A 54 20.38 -7.18 11.48
C SER A 54 20.52 -5.76 10.93
N ALA A 55 21.50 -5.52 10.05
CA ALA A 55 21.67 -4.23 9.39
C ALA A 55 20.48 -3.89 8.47
N ASN A 56 20.04 -4.83 7.65
CA ASN A 56 18.87 -4.67 6.76
C ASN A 56 17.58 -4.49 7.57
N PHE A 57 17.40 -5.26 8.64
CA PHE A 57 16.25 -5.11 9.53
C PHE A 57 16.20 -3.72 10.15
N ALA A 58 17.29 -3.26 10.77
CA ALA A 58 17.34 -1.95 11.42
C ALA A 58 17.17 -0.80 10.42
N ALA A 59 17.82 -0.87 9.26
CA ALA A 59 17.66 0.10 8.18
C ALA A 59 16.21 0.18 7.69
N THR A 60 15.57 -0.97 7.50
CA THR A 60 14.20 -1.03 7.02
C THR A 60 13.19 -0.57 8.07
N VAL A 61 13.42 -0.87 9.36
CA VAL A 61 12.63 -0.28 10.45
C VAL A 61 12.73 1.25 10.42
N CYS A 62 13.93 1.80 10.25
CA CYS A 62 14.11 3.26 10.13
C CYS A 62 13.34 3.82 8.92
N VAL A 63 13.47 3.20 7.75
CA VAL A 63 12.77 3.61 6.52
C VAL A 63 11.25 3.54 6.68
N ALA A 64 10.74 2.46 7.25
CA ALA A 64 9.31 2.27 7.46
C ALA A 64 8.76 3.29 8.48
N LEU A 65 9.48 3.55 9.57
CA LEU A 65 9.10 4.54 10.60
C LEU A 65 9.01 5.94 9.99
N LEU A 66 10.02 6.35 9.23
CA LEU A 66 10.05 7.65 8.58
C LEU A 66 8.98 7.77 7.48
N SER A 67 8.72 6.70 6.75
CA SER A 67 7.67 6.64 5.72
C SER A 67 6.28 6.79 6.33
N GLU A 68 6.03 6.13 7.46
CA GLU A 68 4.80 6.24 8.24
C GLU A 68 4.60 7.68 8.76
N LEU A 69 5.66 8.30 9.28
CA LEU A 69 5.59 9.70 9.73
C LEU A 69 5.33 10.66 8.56
N ALA A 70 6.03 10.48 7.44
CA ALA A 70 5.87 11.29 6.23
C ALA A 70 4.45 11.14 5.65
N ALA A 71 3.92 9.92 5.60
CA ALA A 71 2.56 9.64 5.13
C ALA A 71 1.49 10.44 5.89
N ARG A 72 1.61 10.53 7.22
CA ARG A 72 0.72 11.34 8.06
C ARG A 72 0.92 12.82 7.83
N ARG A 73 2.18 13.27 7.68
CA ARG A 73 2.49 14.68 7.49
C ARG A 73 2.00 15.22 6.15
N PHE A 74 2.09 14.41 5.10
CA PHE A 74 1.78 14.79 3.71
C PHE A 74 0.42 14.27 3.21
N HIS A 75 -0.31 13.50 4.03
CA HIS A 75 -1.60 12.90 3.68
C HIS A 75 -1.52 12.07 2.40
N GLN A 76 -0.48 11.26 2.28
CA GLN A 76 -0.24 10.37 1.14
C GLN A 76 -0.12 8.92 1.63
N PRO A 77 -0.44 7.93 0.78
CA PRO A 77 -0.22 6.53 1.14
C PRO A 77 1.24 6.26 1.50
N VAL A 78 1.48 5.46 2.55
CA VAL A 78 2.84 5.10 3.02
C VAL A 78 3.70 4.48 1.91
N THR A 79 3.06 3.76 1.00
CA THR A 79 3.69 3.11 -0.15
C THR A 79 4.41 4.07 -1.08
N VAL A 80 3.96 5.34 -1.17
CA VAL A 80 4.60 6.40 -1.98
C VAL A 80 6.02 6.70 -1.49
N PHE A 81 6.27 6.53 -0.19
CA PHE A 81 7.60 6.77 0.40
C PHE A 81 8.39 5.48 0.57
N ASN A 82 7.75 4.43 1.11
CA ASN A 82 8.44 3.23 1.55
C ASN A 82 8.96 2.38 0.38
N ILE A 83 8.19 2.20 -0.70
CA ILE A 83 8.58 1.38 -1.85
C ILE A 83 9.87 1.92 -2.51
N PRO A 84 9.93 3.20 -2.97
CA PRO A 84 11.14 3.71 -3.60
C PRO A 84 12.33 3.80 -2.64
N ALA A 85 12.09 4.04 -1.34
CA ALA A 85 13.15 4.16 -0.33
C ALA A 85 13.81 2.82 0.05
N VAL A 86 13.07 1.70 0.03
CA VAL A 86 13.60 0.37 0.37
C VAL A 86 14.43 -0.26 -0.74
N ILE A 87 14.19 0.11 -2.01
CA ILE A 87 14.82 -0.56 -3.16
C ILE A 87 16.35 -0.63 -3.10
N PRO A 88 17.09 0.43 -2.70
CA PRO A 88 18.54 0.34 -2.54
C PRO A 88 18.98 -0.78 -1.59
N LEU A 89 18.19 -1.11 -0.56
CA LEU A 89 18.50 -2.15 0.43
C LEU A 89 18.27 -3.57 -0.10
N VAL A 90 17.47 -3.73 -1.17
CA VAL A 90 17.10 -5.06 -1.68
C VAL A 90 18.35 -5.76 -2.23
N PRO A 91 18.63 -7.02 -1.84
CA PRO A 91 19.87 -7.73 -2.18
C PRO A 91 19.87 -8.28 -3.62
N GLY A 92 19.56 -7.45 -4.61
CA GLY A 92 19.50 -7.83 -6.03
C GLY A 92 20.85 -8.32 -6.57
N LEU A 93 21.95 -7.64 -6.22
CA LEU A 93 23.30 -8.07 -6.63
C LEU A 93 23.70 -9.40 -5.99
N GLY A 94 23.28 -9.65 -4.75
CA GLY A 94 23.47 -10.94 -4.07
C GLY A 94 22.75 -12.07 -4.80
N MET A 95 21.48 -11.86 -5.14
CA MET A 95 20.70 -12.83 -5.93
C MET A 95 21.34 -13.13 -7.30
N TYR A 96 21.74 -12.08 -8.03
CA TYR A 96 22.43 -12.25 -9.32
C TYR A 96 23.72 -13.04 -9.19
N ARG A 97 24.58 -12.69 -8.22
CA ARG A 97 25.84 -13.40 -7.97
C ARG A 97 25.62 -14.85 -7.54
N GLY A 98 24.65 -15.09 -6.68
CA GLY A 98 24.31 -16.45 -6.24
C GLY A 98 23.95 -17.33 -7.45
N MET A 99 23.07 -16.83 -8.33
CA MET A 99 22.68 -17.56 -9.53
C MET A 99 23.86 -17.74 -10.49
N TYR A 100 24.66 -16.69 -10.68
CA TYR A 100 25.86 -16.73 -11.51
C TYR A 100 26.82 -17.85 -11.08
N TYR A 101 27.12 -17.97 -9.79
CA TYR A 101 28.01 -19.04 -9.29
C TYR A 101 27.41 -20.44 -9.40
N ILE A 102 26.08 -20.59 -9.32
CA ILE A 102 25.42 -21.88 -9.57
C ILE A 102 25.65 -22.32 -11.02
N LEU A 103 25.53 -21.40 -11.98
CA LEU A 103 25.74 -21.69 -13.40
C LEU A 103 27.21 -21.98 -13.72
N GLU A 104 28.15 -21.38 -12.99
CA GLU A 104 29.60 -21.56 -13.16
C GLU A 104 30.16 -22.83 -12.46
N ASN A 105 29.32 -23.83 -12.17
CA ASN A 105 29.68 -25.06 -11.42
C ASN A 105 30.19 -24.83 -9.98
N ALA A 106 30.00 -23.64 -9.40
CA ALA A 106 30.29 -23.33 -8.01
C ALA A 106 29.01 -23.35 -7.14
N GLY A 107 28.20 -24.41 -7.29
CA GLY A 107 26.84 -24.50 -6.75
C GLY A 107 26.72 -24.31 -5.24
N SER A 108 27.65 -24.87 -4.45
CA SER A 108 27.63 -24.74 -2.98
C SER A 108 27.78 -23.28 -2.54
N TYR A 109 28.72 -22.54 -3.13
CA TYR A 109 28.95 -21.12 -2.82
C TYR A 109 27.82 -20.24 -3.34
N GLY A 110 27.32 -20.51 -4.54
CA GLY A 110 26.18 -19.78 -5.09
C GLY A 110 24.90 -19.93 -4.25
N THR A 111 24.64 -21.14 -3.73
CA THR A 111 23.50 -21.43 -2.85
C THR A 111 23.61 -20.68 -1.53
N GLU A 112 24.81 -20.59 -0.94
CA GLU A 112 25.06 -19.83 0.29
C GLU A 112 24.73 -18.34 0.11
N ILE A 113 25.19 -17.74 -0.99
CA ILE A 113 24.91 -16.33 -1.31
C ILE A 113 23.40 -16.12 -1.51
N LEU A 114 22.73 -17.02 -2.24
CA LEU A 114 21.28 -16.95 -2.46
C LEU A 114 20.52 -17.03 -1.16
N LEU A 115 20.89 -17.94 -0.26
CA LEU A 115 20.26 -18.07 1.05
C LEU A 115 20.45 -16.80 1.88
N SER A 116 21.66 -16.22 1.89
CA SER A 116 21.91 -14.93 2.54
C SER A 116 21.03 -13.82 1.97
N ALA A 117 20.86 -13.75 0.64
CA ALA A 117 20.02 -12.74 -0.01
C ALA A 117 18.53 -12.93 0.34
N VAL A 118 18.05 -14.17 0.43
CA VAL A 118 16.68 -14.47 0.89
C VAL A 118 16.49 -14.05 2.35
N MET A 119 17.47 -14.34 3.22
CA MET A 119 17.42 -13.91 4.62
C MET A 119 17.37 -12.39 4.76
N ASP A 120 18.16 -11.67 3.96
CA ASP A 120 18.14 -10.20 3.91
C ASP A 120 16.79 -9.67 3.42
N ALA A 121 16.19 -10.27 2.40
CA ALA A 121 14.84 -9.91 1.94
C ALA A 121 13.78 -10.15 3.02
N CYS A 122 13.86 -11.27 3.76
CA CYS A 122 13.01 -11.54 4.92
C CYS A 122 13.19 -10.48 6.02
N ALA A 123 14.43 -10.06 6.30
CA ALA A 123 14.73 -9.00 7.27
C ALA A 123 14.03 -7.69 6.90
N ILE A 124 14.11 -7.30 5.63
CA ILE A 124 13.42 -6.12 5.08
C ILE A 124 11.90 -6.26 5.25
N ALA A 125 11.33 -7.38 4.81
CA ALA A 125 9.88 -7.63 4.92
C ALA A 125 9.39 -7.54 6.38
N LEU A 126 10.11 -8.18 7.31
CA LEU A 126 9.81 -8.15 8.74
C LEU A 126 9.87 -6.72 9.30
N GLY A 127 10.88 -5.92 8.91
CA GLY A 127 11.01 -4.54 9.34
C GLY A 127 9.81 -3.68 8.91
N ILE A 128 9.37 -3.80 7.66
CA ILE A 128 8.19 -3.09 7.15
C ILE A 128 6.93 -3.55 7.88
N MET A 129 6.73 -4.87 8.01
CA MET A 129 5.55 -5.45 8.65
C MET A 129 5.42 -5.05 10.12
N MET A 130 6.53 -5.08 10.86
CA MET A 130 6.58 -4.71 12.27
C MET A 130 6.11 -3.26 12.47
N VAL A 131 6.70 -2.33 11.72
CA VAL A 131 6.39 -0.91 11.84
C VAL A 131 4.95 -0.62 11.40
N GLY A 132 4.55 -1.13 10.23
CA GLY A 132 3.18 -0.96 9.73
C GLY A 132 2.13 -1.58 10.67
N GLY A 133 2.45 -2.72 11.30
CA GLY A 133 1.62 -3.37 12.31
C GLY A 133 1.43 -2.52 13.55
N ILE A 134 2.51 -1.95 14.10
CA ILE A 134 2.46 -1.05 15.25
C ILE A 134 1.60 0.17 14.95
N PHE A 135 1.85 0.85 13.82
CA PHE A 135 1.08 2.03 13.45
C PHE A 135 -0.40 1.75 13.18
N ARG A 136 -0.73 0.58 12.64
CA ARG A 136 -2.12 0.13 12.46
C ARG A 136 -2.80 -0.16 13.79
N ALA A 137 -2.10 -0.80 14.72
CA ALA A 137 -2.60 -1.07 16.07
C ALA A 137 -2.87 0.25 16.83
N LEU A 138 -1.94 1.21 16.77
CA LEU A 138 -2.09 2.52 17.40
C LEU A 138 -3.30 3.29 16.86
N LYS A 139 -3.51 3.29 15.53
CA LYS A 139 -4.69 3.93 14.92
C LYS A 139 -5.99 3.29 15.42
N LYS A 140 -6.05 1.95 15.41
CA LYS A 140 -7.23 1.20 15.88
C LYS A 140 -7.59 1.54 17.33
N SER A 141 -6.60 1.64 18.22
CA SER A 141 -6.85 1.99 19.62
C SER A 141 -7.43 3.40 19.80
N HIS A 142 -6.99 4.36 19.00
CA HIS A 142 -7.52 5.73 19.03
C HIS A 142 -8.96 5.79 18.49
N ASP A 143 -9.24 5.12 17.37
CA ASP A 143 -10.57 5.06 16.77
C ASP A 143 -11.57 4.36 17.72
N LEU A 144 -11.16 3.29 18.41
CA LEU A 144 -11.98 2.63 19.44
C LEU A 144 -12.23 3.51 20.69
N ALA A 145 -11.24 4.30 21.10
CA ALA A 145 -11.39 5.21 22.24
C ALA A 145 -12.38 6.35 21.95
N ARG A 146 -12.36 6.88 20.72
CA ARG A 146 -13.38 7.84 20.25
C ARG A 146 -14.76 7.21 20.20
N TYR A 147 -14.90 6.03 19.60
CA TYR A 147 -16.17 5.31 19.51
C TYR A 147 -16.81 5.09 20.89
N LYS A 148 -16.03 4.59 21.87
CA LYS A 148 -16.52 4.37 23.24
C LYS A 148 -16.93 5.66 23.96
N THR A 149 -16.36 6.79 23.58
CA THR A 149 -16.70 8.10 24.13
C THR A 149 -17.97 8.66 23.48
N GLU A 150 -18.09 8.54 22.17
CA GLU A 150 -19.29 8.93 21.40
C GLU A 150 -20.51 8.10 21.80
N ASP A 151 -20.32 6.80 22.09
CA ASP A 151 -21.35 5.86 22.57
C ASP A 151 -21.84 6.22 23.99
N ARG A 152 -20.91 6.56 24.89
CA ARG A 152 -21.24 7.05 26.24
C ARG A 152 -21.99 8.38 26.24
N LEU A 153 -21.76 9.22 25.24
CA LEU A 153 -22.45 10.50 25.09
C LEU A 153 -23.80 10.37 24.38
N GLY A 154 -24.21 9.16 23.97
CA GLY A 154 -25.43 8.94 23.18
C GLY A 154 -25.39 9.59 21.79
N THR A 155 -24.20 10.01 21.36
CA THR A 155 -23.94 10.69 20.08
C THR A 155 -23.35 9.76 19.02
N SER A 156 -22.99 8.53 19.41
CA SER A 156 -22.59 7.49 18.49
C SER A 156 -23.79 7.13 17.62
N GLY A 157 -23.75 7.55 16.36
CA GLY A 157 -24.50 6.88 15.31
C GLY A 157 -23.97 5.46 15.22
N SER A 158 -24.60 4.55 15.96
CA SER A 158 -24.19 3.15 16.05
C SER A 158 -23.96 2.58 14.64
N PRO A 159 -22.86 1.84 14.38
CA PRO A 159 -22.64 1.12 13.13
C PRO A 159 -23.76 0.14 12.80
N ALA A 160 -24.60 -0.19 13.79
CA ALA A 160 -25.82 -0.96 13.63
C ALA A 160 -26.87 -0.30 12.70
N LEU A 161 -26.72 0.98 12.34
CA LEU A 161 -27.61 1.65 11.37
C LEU A 161 -27.24 1.40 9.90
N TYR A 162 -26.14 0.68 9.62
CA TYR A 162 -25.68 0.36 8.25
C TYR A 162 -25.52 -1.14 7.98
N VAL A 163 -25.81 -2.00 8.95
CA VAL A 163 -25.99 -3.43 8.69
C VAL A 163 -27.49 -3.61 8.56
N LEU A 164 -28.00 -3.44 7.33
CA LEU A 164 -29.36 -3.89 7.02
C LEU A 164 -29.44 -5.34 7.50
N THR A 165 -30.37 -5.62 8.40
CA THR A 165 -30.70 -7.01 8.71
C THR A 165 -31.06 -7.70 7.40
N ALA A 166 -30.83 -9.02 7.28
CA ALA A 166 -31.11 -9.74 6.04
C ALA A 166 -32.54 -9.48 5.51
N GLU A 167 -33.50 -9.27 6.43
CA GLU A 167 -34.88 -8.90 6.12
C GLU A 167 -35.02 -7.50 5.50
N GLU A 168 -34.25 -6.50 5.97
CA GLU A 168 -34.29 -5.13 5.43
C GLU A 168 -33.59 -5.03 4.07
N GLU A 169 -32.55 -5.83 3.82
CA GLU A 169 -31.89 -5.92 2.52
C GLU A 169 -32.81 -6.57 1.48
N GLU A 170 -33.51 -7.63 1.87
CA GLU A 170 -34.49 -8.32 1.02
C GLU A 170 -35.70 -7.42 0.71
N ALA A 171 -36.19 -6.66 1.69
CA ALA A 171 -37.26 -5.67 1.49
C ALA A 171 -36.84 -4.53 0.55
N ARG A 172 -35.60 -4.05 0.66
CA ARG A 172 -35.05 -3.00 -0.21
C ARG A 172 -34.84 -3.50 -1.65
N ASN A 173 -34.32 -4.71 -1.81
CA ASN A 173 -34.15 -5.33 -3.13
C ASN A 173 -35.51 -5.57 -3.79
N ALA A 174 -36.50 -6.08 -3.06
CA ALA A 174 -37.87 -6.24 -3.54
C ALA A 174 -38.52 -4.89 -3.91
N ALA A 175 -38.26 -3.81 -3.17
CA ALA A 175 -38.75 -2.47 -3.50
C ALA A 175 -38.11 -1.93 -4.79
N SER A 176 -36.79 -2.11 -4.97
CA SER A 176 -36.07 -1.72 -6.19
C SER A 176 -36.57 -2.48 -7.42
N GLU A 177 -36.82 -3.78 -7.30
CA GLU A 177 -37.37 -4.59 -8.40
C GLU A 177 -38.80 -4.17 -8.78
N ARG A 178 -39.63 -3.82 -7.79
CA ARG A 178 -40.99 -3.32 -8.03
C ARG A 178 -40.98 -1.98 -8.77
N GLU A 179 -40.06 -1.09 -8.42
CA GLU A 179 -39.92 0.21 -9.07
C GLU A 179 -39.38 0.06 -10.50
N GLU A 180 -38.42 -0.85 -10.73
CA GLU A 180 -37.92 -1.16 -12.07
C GLU A 180 -39.01 -1.80 -12.94
N MET A 181 -39.82 -2.70 -12.38
CA MET A 181 -40.97 -3.29 -13.09
C MET A 181 -42.04 -2.25 -13.40
N ALA A 182 -42.31 -1.31 -12.50
CA ALA A 182 -43.24 -0.21 -12.75
C ALA A 182 -42.76 0.70 -13.88
N ASN A 183 -41.47 1.07 -13.87
CA ASN A 183 -40.87 1.87 -14.94
C ASN A 183 -40.87 1.14 -16.29
N ARG A 184 -40.61 -0.16 -16.32
CA ARG A 184 -40.69 -0.97 -17.55
C ARG A 184 -42.11 -1.07 -18.10
N ARG A 185 -43.13 -1.17 -17.23
CA ARG A 185 -44.55 -1.15 -17.64
C ARG A 185 -44.93 0.19 -18.23
N HIS A 186 -44.58 1.28 -17.54
CA HIS A 186 -44.85 2.63 -18.02
C HIS A 186 -44.17 2.90 -19.38
N ALA A 187 -42.92 2.46 -19.56
CA ALA A 187 -42.21 2.57 -20.83
C ALA A 187 -42.91 1.79 -21.96
N ARG A 188 -43.38 0.56 -21.71
CA ARG A 188 -44.13 -0.24 -22.70
C ARG A 188 -45.46 0.41 -23.08
N GLU A 189 -46.20 0.92 -22.11
CA GLU A 189 -47.47 1.64 -22.37
C GLU A 189 -47.24 2.92 -23.18
N THR A 190 -46.13 3.62 -22.93
CA THR A 190 -45.78 4.83 -23.68
C THR A 190 -45.39 4.50 -25.12
N LEU A 191 -44.63 3.42 -25.34
CA LEU A 191 -44.26 2.94 -26.68
C LEU A 191 -45.48 2.47 -27.47
N GLN A 192 -46.38 1.70 -26.84
CA GLN A 192 -47.59 1.21 -27.49
C GLN A 192 -48.51 2.37 -27.92
N LYS A 193 -48.67 3.40 -27.08
CA LYS A 193 -49.43 4.61 -27.46
C LYS A 193 -48.78 5.38 -28.60
N ALA A 194 -47.45 5.44 -28.65
CA ALA A 194 -46.73 6.08 -29.74
C ALA A 194 -46.83 5.29 -31.06
N GLU A 195 -46.84 3.96 -30.99
CA GLU A 195 -47.09 3.08 -32.15
C GLU A 195 -48.53 3.23 -32.64
N GLU A 196 -49.53 3.21 -31.75
CA GLU A 196 -50.94 3.44 -32.11
C GLU A 196 -51.19 4.83 -32.73
N GLN A 197 -50.45 5.86 -32.30
CA GLN A 197 -50.51 7.18 -32.92
C GLN A 197 -49.90 7.19 -34.32
N LYS A 198 -48.74 6.55 -34.52
CA LYS A 198 -48.12 6.43 -35.84
C LYS A 198 -48.99 5.67 -36.83
N THR A 199 -49.60 4.56 -36.43
CA THR A 199 -50.50 3.81 -37.32
C THR A 199 -51.73 4.64 -37.72
N LYS A 200 -52.27 5.46 -36.81
CA LYS A 200 -53.39 6.38 -37.12
C LYS A 200 -52.99 7.54 -38.04
N GLU A 201 -51.74 7.99 -37.99
CA GLU A 201 -51.21 9.00 -38.91
C GLU A 201 -50.88 8.44 -40.29
N GLU A 202 -50.55 7.15 -40.41
CA GLU A 202 -50.31 6.47 -41.70
C GLU A 202 -51.59 6.04 -42.42
N GLU A 203 -52.71 5.89 -41.70
CA GLU A 203 -54.03 5.52 -42.25
C GLU A 203 -54.93 6.72 -42.62
N ALA A 204 -54.50 7.96 -42.35
CA ALA A 204 -55.22 9.21 -42.63
C ALA A 204 -54.65 9.96 -43.85
#